data_AF-A0A6P4J6D1-F1
#
_entry.id   AF-A0A6P4J6D1-F1
#
_cell.length_a   1.000
_cell.length_b   1.000
_cell.length_c   1.000
_cell.angle_alpha   90.00
_cell.angle_beta   90.00
_cell.angle_gamma   90.00
#
_symmetry.space_group_name_H-M   'P 1'
#
loop_
_entity.id
_entity.type
_entity.pdbx_description
1 polymer ?
#
loop_
_entity_poly.entity_id
_entity_poly.type
_entity_poly.pdbx_seq_one_letter_code
_entity_poly.pdbx_strand_id
1 'polypeptide(L)'
;MSWTNRCCNSSGCTTTTSGTMPTSWGCNRALIEQVQLMLKENSQFLAIGGDHAIGFGSVAGHLQHTPNLSLVWIDAHADINLHSTSQSGNIHSMPVSFLLEQLRTT
;
A
#
# COMPACT_ATOMS: atom_id res chain seq x y z
N MET A 1 -16.68 3.19 -13.54
CA MET A 1 -15.40 2.68 -14.06
C MET A 1 -14.85 1.70 -13.03
N SER A 2 -14.72 0.42 -13.39
CA SER A 2 -14.15 -0.61 -12.50
C SER A 2 -12.64 -0.64 -12.73
N TRP A 3 -11.86 -0.30 -11.70
CA TRP A 3 -10.40 -0.43 -11.71
C TRP A 3 -10.05 -1.79 -11.09
N THR A 4 -9.57 -2.73 -11.90
CA THR A 4 -9.05 -4.00 -11.38
C THR A 4 -7.55 -3.87 -11.19
N ASN A 5 -7.09 -3.80 -9.93
CA ASN A 5 -5.67 -3.93 -9.62
C ASN A 5 -5.23 -5.39 -9.79
N ARG A 6 -4.21 -5.60 -10.61
CA ARG A 6 -3.49 -6.86 -10.76
C ARG A 6 -2.08 -6.65 -10.22
N CYS A 7 -1.65 -7.51 -9.31
CA CYS A 7 -0.29 -7.46 -8.80
C CYS A 7 0.57 -8.55 -9.38
N CYS A 8 1.72 -8.14 -9.88
CA CYS A 8 2.68 -8.98 -10.56
C CYS A 8 4.08 -8.62 -10.09
N ASN A 9 4.91 -9.63 -9.87
CA ASN A 9 6.34 -9.50 -9.68
C ASN A 9 7.08 -10.41 -10.68
N SER A 10 8.39 -10.55 -10.54
CA SER A 10 9.21 -11.42 -11.39
C SER A 10 8.81 -12.91 -11.34
N SER A 11 8.07 -13.34 -10.31
CA SER A 11 7.58 -14.72 -10.16
C SER A 11 6.12 -14.93 -10.60
N GLY A 12 5.43 -13.90 -11.11
CA GLY A 12 4.11 -14.02 -11.74
C GLY A 12 3.06 -13.04 -11.22
N CYS A 13 1.82 -13.15 -11.71
CA CYS A 13 0.69 -12.32 -11.28
C CYS A 13 -0.28 -13.11 -10.40
N THR A 14 -0.62 -12.59 -9.22
CA THR A 14 -1.72 -13.12 -8.40
C THR A 14 -3.05 -12.50 -8.83
N THR A 15 -3.93 -13.33 -9.38
CA THR A 15 -5.35 -12.99 -9.58
C THR A 15 -6.18 -13.78 -8.57
N THR A 16 -6.66 -13.13 -7.51
CA THR A 16 -7.62 -13.74 -6.58
C THR A 16 -9.01 -13.77 -7.22
N THR A 17 -9.42 -14.94 -7.71
CA THR A 17 -10.82 -15.26 -7.98
C THR A 17 -11.40 -16.06 -6.81
N SER A 18 -12.56 -15.62 -6.31
CA SER A 18 -13.43 -16.19 -5.26
C SER A 18 -13.12 -15.82 -3.80
N GLY A 19 -14.05 -15.08 -3.20
CA GLY A 19 -14.31 -14.98 -1.75
C GLY A 19 -13.29 -14.30 -0.83
N THR A 20 -12.24 -13.68 -1.36
CA THR A 20 -11.00 -13.31 -0.64
C THR A 20 -10.74 -11.80 -0.64
N MET A 21 -9.95 -11.30 0.35
CA MET A 21 -9.53 -9.89 0.56
C MET A 21 -9.46 -9.04 -0.72
N PRO A 22 -9.86 -7.74 -0.70
CA PRO A 22 -9.86 -6.92 -1.91
C PRO A 22 -8.50 -6.96 -2.60
N THR A 23 -8.47 -7.02 -3.93
CA THR A 23 -7.22 -7.21 -4.71
C THR A 23 -6.12 -6.24 -4.33
N SER A 24 -6.46 -5.00 -3.97
CA SER A 24 -5.56 -3.98 -3.46
C SER A 24 -4.82 -4.39 -2.16
N TRP A 25 -5.44 -5.16 -1.28
CA TRP A 25 -4.79 -5.67 -0.06
C TRP A 25 -3.76 -6.76 -0.37
N GLY A 26 -4.12 -7.71 -1.24
CA GLY A 26 -3.18 -8.76 -1.67
C GLY A 26 -1.96 -8.16 -2.37
N CYS A 27 -2.20 -7.15 -3.19
CA CYS A 27 -1.19 -6.31 -3.82
C CYS A 27 -0.24 -5.63 -2.82
N ASN A 28 -0.80 -4.92 -1.84
CA ASN A 28 -0.01 -4.22 -0.84
C ASN A 28 0.79 -5.18 0.03
N ARG A 29 0.26 -6.36 0.37
CA ARG A 29 1.00 -7.39 1.11
C ARG A 29 2.24 -7.85 0.34
N ALA A 30 2.08 -8.18 -0.95
CA ALA A 30 3.21 -8.58 -1.79
C ALA A 30 4.25 -7.45 -1.92
N LEU A 31 3.80 -6.20 -2.03
CA LEU A 31 4.70 -5.05 -2.10
C LEU A 31 5.49 -4.83 -0.80
N ILE A 32 4.86 -4.97 0.36
CA ILE A 32 5.52 -4.90 1.67
C ILE A 32 6.69 -5.88 1.72
N GLU A 33 6.45 -7.15 1.33
CA GLU A 33 7.48 -8.18 1.32
C GLU A 33 8.65 -7.81 0.40
N GLN A 34 8.37 -7.32 -0.81
CA GLN A 34 9.42 -6.91 -1.76
C GLN A 34 10.23 -5.72 -1.27
N VAL A 35 9.57 -4.70 -0.72
CA VAL A 35 10.25 -3.52 -0.15
C VAL A 35 11.19 -3.94 0.97
N GLN A 36 10.77 -4.85 1.84
CA GLN A 36 11.62 -5.37 2.91
C GLN A 36 12.86 -6.10 2.39
N LEU A 37 12.73 -6.88 1.31
CA LEU A 37 13.87 -7.55 0.69
C LEU A 37 14.88 -6.52 0.14
N MET A 38 14.40 -5.53 -0.61
CA MET A 38 15.25 -4.46 -1.16
C MET A 38 15.98 -3.67 -0.08
N LEU A 39 15.28 -3.34 1.02
CA LEU A 39 15.87 -2.58 2.12
C LEU A 39 16.89 -3.40 2.93
N LYS A 40 16.68 -4.72 3.08
CA LYS A 40 17.70 -5.62 3.67
C LYS A 40 19.01 -5.63 2.88
N GLU A 41 18.92 -5.39 1.57
CA GLU A 41 20.08 -5.28 0.68
C GLU A 41 20.65 -3.84 0.62
N ASN A 42 20.20 -2.93 1.49
CA ASN A 42 20.54 -1.50 1.47
C ASN A 42 20.28 -0.83 0.11
N SER A 43 19.31 -1.35 -0.65
CA SER A 43 18.95 -0.80 -1.96
C SER A 43 17.86 0.25 -1.86
N GLN A 44 17.92 1.24 -2.72
CA GLN A 44 16.82 2.17 -2.96
C GLN A 44 15.80 1.51 -3.89
N PHE A 45 14.52 1.85 -3.74
CA PHE A 45 13.45 1.34 -4.60
C PHE A 45 12.54 2.45 -5.11
N LEU A 46 11.94 2.21 -6.28
CA LEU A 46 10.87 3.01 -6.86
C LEU A 46 9.67 2.10 -7.08
N ALA A 47 8.58 2.37 -6.39
CA ALA A 47 7.32 1.68 -6.63
C ALA A 47 6.51 2.45 -7.68
N ILE A 48 6.31 1.84 -8.85
CA ILE A 48 5.44 2.38 -9.90
C ILE A 48 4.14 1.58 -9.87
N GLY A 49 3.07 2.23 -9.42
CA GLY A 49 1.77 1.59 -9.25
C GLY A 49 0.71 2.05 -10.25
N GLY A 50 -0.53 1.66 -9.94
CA GLY A 50 -1.73 2.22 -10.54
C GLY A 50 -2.30 3.32 -9.65
N ASP A 51 -3.31 2.97 -8.85
CA ASP A 51 -3.96 3.90 -7.93
C ASP A 51 -3.16 4.15 -6.64
N HIS A 52 -3.53 5.18 -5.85
CA HIS A 52 -2.73 5.62 -4.70
C HIS A 52 -2.75 4.64 -3.50
N ALA A 53 -3.60 3.60 -3.54
CA ALA A 53 -3.58 2.57 -2.49
C ALA A 53 -2.25 1.82 -2.42
N ILE A 54 -1.41 1.86 -3.48
CA ILE A 54 -0.06 1.30 -3.46
C ILE A 54 0.87 1.98 -2.43
N GLY A 55 0.61 3.26 -2.12
CA GLY A 55 1.41 4.02 -1.18
C GLY A 55 1.42 3.41 0.23
N PHE A 56 0.32 2.75 0.63
CA PHE A 56 0.27 2.02 1.90
C PHE A 56 1.35 0.93 1.97
N GLY A 57 1.43 0.05 0.97
CA GLY A 57 2.37 -1.06 0.97
C GLY A 57 3.83 -0.61 0.87
N SER A 58 4.10 0.44 0.10
CA SER A 58 5.43 1.05 0.02
C SER A 58 5.91 1.57 1.37
N VAL A 59 5.07 2.37 2.06
CA VAL A 59 5.44 2.99 3.33
C VAL A 59 5.43 1.97 4.47
N ALA A 60 4.44 1.08 4.53
CA ALA A 60 4.35 0.06 5.58
C ALA A 60 5.54 -0.91 5.54
N GLY A 61 6.01 -1.31 4.36
CA GLY A 61 7.23 -2.12 4.22
C GLY A 61 8.48 -1.38 4.69
N HIS A 62 8.57 -0.08 4.39
CA HIS A 62 9.69 0.75 4.81
C HIS A 62 9.71 0.99 6.32
N LEU A 63 8.56 1.29 6.94
CA LEU A 63 8.42 1.53 8.38
C LEU A 63 8.92 0.36 9.23
N GLN A 64 8.71 -0.88 8.77
CA GLN A 64 9.19 -2.07 9.48
C GLN A 64 10.73 -2.18 9.49
N HIS A 65 11.42 -1.55 8.53
CA HIS A 65 12.89 -1.50 8.49
C HIS A 65 13.43 -0.21 9.13
N THR A 66 12.75 0.91 8.97
CA THR A 66 13.16 2.23 9.47
C THR A 66 12.03 2.86 10.28
N PRO A 67 12.01 2.65 11.62
CA PRO A 67 10.92 3.16 12.47
C PRO A 67 10.80 4.69 12.50
N ASN A 68 11.91 5.41 12.31
CA ASN A 68 11.95 6.87 12.30
C ASN A 68 11.84 7.46 10.88
N LEU A 69 11.02 6.85 10.02
CA LEU A 69 10.79 7.33 8.66
C LEU A 69 10.01 8.65 8.66
N SER A 70 10.43 9.59 7.81
CA SER A 70 9.63 10.78 7.48
C SER A 70 8.95 10.58 6.12
N LEU A 71 7.66 10.89 6.04
CA LEU A 71 6.85 10.76 4.83
C LEU A 71 6.50 12.13 4.26
N VAL A 72 6.81 12.35 2.98
CA VAL A 72 6.33 13.52 2.22
C VAL A 72 5.26 13.02 1.25
N TRP A 73 4.00 13.34 1.52
CA TRP A 73 2.84 12.93 0.70
C TRP A 73 2.38 14.09 -0.17
N ILE A 74 2.58 13.99 -1.49
CA ILE A 74 2.23 15.03 -2.46
C ILE A 74 1.07 14.54 -3.30
N ASP A 75 -0.13 15.04 -3.03
CA ASP A 75 -1.34 14.75 -3.78
C ASP A 75 -2.31 15.94 -3.64
N ALA A 76 -3.27 16.06 -4.57
CA ALA A 76 -4.39 16.98 -4.43
C ALA A 76 -5.31 16.58 -3.26
N HIS A 77 -5.35 15.30 -2.91
CA HIS A 77 -6.15 14.74 -1.82
C HIS A 77 -5.28 14.27 -0.65
N ALA A 78 -5.79 14.37 0.57
CA ALA A 78 -5.04 13.93 1.76
C ALA A 78 -4.99 12.41 1.93
N ASP A 79 -5.85 11.65 1.22
CA ASP A 79 -5.92 10.19 1.26
C ASP A 79 -6.01 9.57 2.67
N ILE A 80 -6.70 10.29 3.56
CA ILE A 80 -6.81 10.01 4.99
C ILE A 80 -8.25 9.67 5.41
N ASN A 81 -9.12 9.29 4.48
CA ASN A 81 -10.48 8.90 4.85
C ASN A 81 -10.45 7.62 5.70
N LEU A 82 -11.33 7.55 6.69
CA LEU A 82 -11.63 6.32 7.39
C LEU A 82 -12.65 5.52 6.58
N HIS A 83 -12.69 4.21 6.79
CA HIS A 83 -13.71 3.37 6.17
C HIS A 83 -15.13 3.84 6.54
N SER A 84 -15.33 4.31 7.78
CA SER A 84 -16.61 4.81 8.28
C SER A 84 -17.01 6.19 7.75
N THR A 85 -16.06 7.00 7.29
CA THR A 85 -16.31 8.39 6.84
C THR A 85 -16.26 8.55 5.33
N SER A 86 -15.80 7.53 4.60
CA SER A 86 -15.70 7.57 3.15
C SER A 86 -17.07 7.51 2.49
N GLN A 87 -17.37 8.50 1.65
CA GLN A 87 -18.60 8.52 0.86
C GLN A 87 -18.58 7.53 -0.32
N SER A 88 -17.38 7.16 -0.80
CA SER A 88 -17.22 6.25 -1.95
C SER A 88 -16.88 4.81 -1.55
N GLY A 89 -16.35 4.60 -0.34
CA GLY A 89 -15.82 3.32 0.09
C GLY A 89 -14.54 2.88 -0.65
N ASN A 90 -13.95 3.74 -1.49
CA ASN A 90 -12.78 3.39 -2.28
C ASN A 90 -11.49 3.49 -1.44
N ILE A 91 -10.76 2.37 -1.39
CA ILE A 91 -9.50 2.18 -0.65
C ILE A 91 -8.39 3.13 -1.11
N HIS A 92 -8.39 3.60 -2.37
CA HIS A 92 -7.45 4.62 -2.87
C HIS A 92 -7.39 5.84 -1.94
N SER A 93 -8.53 6.24 -1.38
CA SER A 93 -8.63 7.46 -0.57
C SER A 93 -8.29 7.28 0.92
N MET A 94 -7.77 6.10 1.29
CA MET A 94 -7.51 5.69 2.68
C MET A 94 -6.07 5.27 3.04
N PRO A 95 -5.04 5.25 2.16
CA PRO A 95 -3.73 4.71 2.51
C PRO A 95 -3.10 5.42 3.72
N VAL A 96 -3.26 6.74 3.85
CA VAL A 96 -2.68 7.50 4.96
C VAL A 96 -3.35 7.16 6.30
N SER A 97 -4.67 6.96 6.31
CA SER A 97 -5.37 6.59 7.56
C SER A 97 -4.95 5.21 8.06
N PHE A 98 -4.72 4.25 7.15
CA PHE A 98 -4.17 2.95 7.52
C PHE A 98 -2.74 3.04 8.05
N LEU A 99 -1.89 3.89 7.46
CA LEU A 99 -0.53 4.12 7.96
C LEU A 99 -0.52 4.71 9.37
N LEU A 100 -1.40 5.68 9.66
CA LEU A 100 -1.50 6.26 10.99
C LEU A 100 -1.95 5.26 12.05
N GLU A 101 -2.92 4.38 11.74
CA GLU A 101 -3.30 3.33 12.69
C GLU A 101 -2.17 2.31 12.89
N GLN A 102 -1.44 1.95 11.83
CA GLN A 102 -0.25 1.11 11.96
C GLN A 102 0.80 1.73 12.89
N LEU A 103 1.10 3.02 12.72
CA LEU A 103 2.05 3.78 13.57
C LEU A 103 1.59 3.90 15.03
N ARG A 104 0.28 3.85 15.30
CA ARG A 104 -0.26 3.90 16.66
C ARG A 104 -0.05 2.59 17.43
N THR A 105 0.15 1.48 16.72
CA THR A 105 0.23 0.12 17.28
C THR A 105 1.64 -0.43 17.44
N THR A 106 2.65 0.29 16.93
CA THR A 106 4.09 -0.01 17.06
C THR A 106 4.72 0.80 18.16
#